data_AF-A0A4R8K9W8-F1
#
_entry.id   AF-A0A4R8K9W8-F1
#
_cell.length_a   1.000
_cell.length_b   1.000
_cell.length_c   1.000
_cell.angle_alpha   90.00
_cell.angle_beta   90.00
_cell.angle_gamma   90.00
#
_symmetry.space_group_name_H-M   'P 1'
#
loop_
_entity.id
_entity.type
_entity.pdbx_description
1 polymer ?
#
loop_
_entity_poly.entity_id
_entity_poly.type
_entity_poly.pdbx_seq_one_letter_code
_entity_poly.pdbx_strand_id
1 'polypeptide(L)'
;MSDVETTSAAPAESGPDLNAIADRLFGKSSVTSAPAEQSTPVEAAKPAEATQAEAEAKPATETPAAGGDLPDAIRELRDDPLRRMFSPQGTYASVQLEESMKDVALDPAIKTAAATEFREIFADLGASPQDAHELVATASRFTAEPMTTERDASNTNTAIELLNQHFGNDAKSALADAQQMIARDPRLSRMLDQSRLGNDPQTVLKIAQLARSAKMRG
;
A
#
# COMPACT_ATOMS: atom_id res chain seq x y z
N MET A 1 -35.24 27.55 -26.18
CA MET A 1 -33.77 27.46 -26.23
C MET A 1 -33.28 27.43 -24.80
N SER A 2 -33.02 26.23 -24.29
CA SER A 2 -32.39 26.01 -22.99
C SER A 2 -31.44 24.85 -23.20
N ASP A 3 -30.20 25.21 -23.50
CA ASP A 3 -29.08 24.31 -23.71
C ASP A 3 -28.34 24.04 -22.39
N VAL A 4 -27.74 22.84 -22.36
CA VAL A 4 -26.64 22.37 -21.50
C VAL A 4 -26.95 21.97 -20.05
N GLU A 5 -27.27 20.69 -19.86
CA GLU A 5 -26.78 19.93 -18.70
C GLU A 5 -25.79 18.87 -19.21
N THR A 6 -24.49 19.18 -19.18
CA THR A 6 -23.43 18.16 -19.25
C THR A 6 -22.31 18.53 -18.29
N THR A 7 -22.24 17.82 -17.17
CA THR A 7 -21.02 17.57 -16.39
C THR A 7 -21.30 16.27 -15.65
N SER A 8 -21.12 15.12 -16.30
CA SER A 8 -19.88 14.33 -16.25
C SER A 8 -19.39 14.15 -14.82
N ALA A 9 -20.00 13.16 -14.15
CA ALA A 9 -19.44 12.57 -12.93
C ALA A 9 -18.20 11.75 -13.33
N ALA A 10 -17.04 12.10 -12.79
CA ALA A 10 -15.83 11.31 -12.89
C ALA A 10 -16.02 9.96 -12.18
N PRO A 11 -15.58 8.82 -12.75
CA PRO A 11 -15.57 7.56 -12.02
C PRO A 11 -14.49 7.62 -10.95
N ALA A 12 -14.81 7.10 -9.76
CA ALA A 12 -13.85 6.86 -8.70
C ALA A 12 -12.72 5.97 -9.26
N GLU A 13 -11.48 6.49 -9.27
CA GLU A 13 -10.28 5.69 -9.49
C GLU A 13 -10.14 4.72 -8.30
N SER A 14 -10.76 3.55 -8.42
CA SER A 14 -10.35 2.37 -7.67
C SER A 14 -8.86 2.16 -7.94
N GLY A 15 -8.07 2.06 -6.88
CA GLY A 15 -6.63 1.76 -6.99
C GLY A 15 -6.36 0.46 -7.77
N PRO A 16 -5.11 0.23 -8.18
CA PRO A 16 -4.74 -0.91 -9.00
C PRO A 16 -5.09 -2.24 -8.33
N ASP A 17 -6.07 -2.96 -8.87
CA ASP A 17 -6.35 -4.33 -8.44
C ASP A 17 -5.17 -5.22 -8.84
N LEU A 18 -4.36 -5.62 -7.85
CA LEU A 18 -3.20 -6.48 -8.06
C LEU A 18 -3.58 -7.86 -8.61
N ASN A 19 -4.81 -8.33 -8.38
CA ASN A 19 -5.33 -9.50 -9.07
C ASN A 19 -5.57 -9.18 -10.54
N ALA A 20 -6.09 -7.99 -10.87
CA ALA A 20 -6.16 -7.53 -12.25
C ALA A 20 -4.77 -7.35 -12.89
N ILE A 21 -3.74 -6.96 -12.13
CA ILE A 21 -2.36 -6.95 -12.63
C ILE A 21 -1.90 -8.38 -12.90
N ALA A 22 -2.09 -9.32 -11.97
CA ALA A 22 -1.72 -10.71 -12.19
C ALA A 22 -2.50 -11.38 -13.34
N ASP A 23 -3.78 -11.05 -13.50
CA ASP A 23 -4.62 -11.47 -14.62
C ASP A 23 -4.14 -10.85 -15.93
N ARG A 24 -3.60 -9.63 -15.94
CA ARG A 24 -2.91 -9.08 -17.12
C ARG A 24 -1.53 -9.71 -17.35
N LEU A 25 -0.81 -10.04 -16.27
CA LEU A 25 0.54 -10.62 -16.31
C LEU A 25 0.51 -12.08 -16.82
N PHE A 26 -0.52 -12.85 -16.45
CA PHE A 26 -0.57 -14.30 -16.71
C PHE A 26 -1.91 -14.80 -17.27
N GLY A 27 -2.95 -13.97 -17.34
CA GLY A 27 -4.22 -14.26 -18.00
C GLY A 27 -4.22 -13.74 -19.44
N LYS A 28 -4.26 -14.64 -20.41
CA LYS A 28 -4.58 -14.29 -21.81
C LYS A 28 -6.04 -13.82 -21.87
N SER A 29 -6.25 -12.53 -22.12
CA SER A 29 -7.45 -11.84 -22.63
C SER A 29 -8.81 -12.52 -22.50
N SER A 30 -9.73 -11.88 -21.76
CA SER A 30 -11.11 -11.67 -22.24
C SER A 30 -11.82 -10.56 -21.44
N VAL A 31 -12.21 -9.51 -22.17
CA VAL A 31 -13.19 -8.48 -21.80
C VAL A 31 -14.54 -9.15 -21.49
N THR A 32 -15.26 -8.72 -20.44
CA THR A 32 -16.73 -8.50 -20.43
C THR A 32 -17.19 -7.79 -19.14
N SER A 33 -17.67 -6.58 -19.34
CA SER A 33 -18.83 -5.87 -18.76
C SER A 33 -19.38 -6.19 -17.35
N ALA A 34 -19.52 -5.10 -16.58
CA ALA A 34 -20.50 -4.82 -15.51
C ALA A 34 -21.97 -5.07 -15.97
N PRO A 35 -23.06 -4.85 -15.17
CA PRO A 35 -23.17 -4.21 -13.84
C PRO A 35 -24.19 -4.86 -12.86
N ALA A 36 -24.31 -4.35 -11.62
CA ALA A 36 -25.60 -4.02 -10.99
C ALA A 36 -25.44 -3.35 -9.62
N GLU A 37 -26.22 -2.28 -9.46
CA GLU A 37 -26.46 -1.43 -8.31
C GLU A 37 -27.10 -2.17 -7.11
N GLN A 38 -26.87 -1.64 -5.89
CA GLN A 38 -27.97 -1.36 -4.95
C GLN A 38 -27.49 -0.43 -3.82
N SER A 39 -27.88 0.83 -3.92
CA SER A 39 -27.83 1.83 -2.86
C SER A 39 -29.07 1.74 -1.98
N THR A 40 -28.91 1.85 -0.66
CA THR A 40 -29.98 2.32 0.25
C THR A 40 -29.45 3.47 1.11
N PRO A 41 -30.31 4.43 1.53
CA PRO A 41 -29.90 5.76 1.97
C PRO A 41 -29.98 6.00 3.48
N VAL A 42 -29.04 6.83 3.97
CA VAL A 42 -29.16 7.93 4.95
C VAL A 42 -29.86 7.68 6.29
N GLU A 43 -29.12 7.83 7.40
CA GLU A 43 -29.62 8.61 8.54
C GLU A 43 -28.49 9.36 9.27
N ALA A 44 -28.65 10.68 9.35
CA ALA A 44 -27.75 11.61 10.01
C ALA A 44 -28.17 11.79 11.47
N ALA A 45 -27.22 11.68 12.40
CA ALA A 45 -27.39 12.17 13.78
C ALA A 45 -26.25 13.13 14.14
N LYS A 46 -26.67 14.29 14.63
CA LYS A 46 -25.93 15.50 15.02
C LYS A 46 -24.79 15.26 16.04
N PRO A 47 -23.84 16.21 16.14
CA PRO A 47 -22.65 16.14 16.98
C PRO A 47 -22.94 16.51 18.44
N ALA A 48 -22.30 15.77 19.36
CA ALA A 48 -22.29 16.06 20.79
C ALA A 48 -20.97 16.74 21.19
N GLU A 49 -21.09 17.59 22.20
CA GLU A 49 -20.18 18.61 22.67
C GLU A 49 -18.80 18.15 23.17
N ALA A 50 -17.89 19.12 23.10
CA ALA A 50 -16.60 19.17 23.75
C ALA A 50 -16.71 19.09 25.29
N THR A 51 -15.76 18.40 25.91
CA THR A 51 -15.35 18.67 27.30
C THR A 51 -13.84 18.49 27.40
N GLN A 52 -13.19 19.50 27.98
CA GLN A 52 -11.75 19.61 28.24
C GLN A 52 -11.31 18.70 29.40
N ALA A 53 -10.08 18.17 29.34
CA ALA A 53 -9.23 17.84 30.48
C ALA A 53 -7.79 17.69 29.95
N GLU A 54 -6.93 18.69 30.19
CA GLU A 54 -5.88 18.69 31.22
C GLU A 54 -4.54 18.14 30.73
N ALA A 55 -3.54 19.02 30.79
CA ALA A 55 -2.16 18.77 30.47
C ALA A 55 -1.46 18.13 31.68
N GLU A 56 -0.96 16.90 31.51
CA GLU A 56 0.13 16.36 32.32
C GLU A 56 1.14 15.65 31.42
N ALA A 57 2.40 16.08 31.52
CA ALA A 57 3.53 15.52 30.81
C ALA A 57 3.91 14.15 31.38
N LYS A 58 3.85 13.10 30.55
CA LYS A 58 4.44 11.77 30.78
C LYS A 58 5.25 11.34 29.56
N PRO A 59 6.31 10.52 29.73
CA PRO A 59 7.26 10.20 28.67
C PRO A 59 6.57 9.46 27.53
N ALA A 60 7.04 9.72 26.29
CA ALA A 60 6.50 9.21 25.04
C ALA A 60 6.14 7.72 25.14
N THR A 61 4.86 7.48 25.43
CA THR A 61 4.24 6.17 25.25
C THR A 61 3.93 6.13 23.76
N GLU A 62 4.65 5.30 23.02
CA GLU A 62 4.39 5.01 21.62
C GLU A 62 2.91 4.67 21.49
N THR A 63 2.14 5.62 20.98
CA THR A 63 0.74 5.39 20.66
C THR A 63 0.76 4.49 19.42
N PRO A 64 0.16 3.28 19.47
CA PRO A 64 -0.02 2.50 18.27
C PRO A 64 -0.66 3.40 17.22
N ALA A 65 -0.08 3.46 16.03
CA ALA A 65 -0.71 4.13 14.90
C ALA A 65 -2.17 3.68 14.83
N ALA A 66 -3.08 4.65 14.71
CA ALA A 66 -4.51 4.50 14.91
C ALA A 66 -5.04 3.12 14.49
N GLY A 67 -5.57 2.38 15.48
CA GLY A 67 -5.99 1.00 15.35
C GLY A 67 -7.00 0.78 14.24
N GLY A 68 -6.52 0.40 13.07
CA GLY A 68 -7.23 -0.53 12.20
C GLY A 68 -7.13 -1.92 12.80
N ASP A 69 -8.17 -2.73 12.65
CA ASP A 69 -8.14 -4.13 13.05
C ASP A 69 -6.98 -4.84 12.34
N LEU A 70 -5.92 -5.14 13.10
CA LEU A 70 -4.73 -5.82 12.60
C LEU A 70 -5.07 -7.31 12.48
N PRO A 71 -4.90 -7.93 11.30
CA PRO A 71 -5.07 -9.36 11.17
C PRO A 71 -4.20 -10.11 12.19
N ASP A 72 -4.72 -11.19 12.78
CA ASP A 72 -4.03 -11.94 13.83
C ASP A 72 -2.62 -12.38 13.40
N ALA A 73 -2.48 -12.77 12.12
CA ALA A 73 -1.20 -13.17 11.54
C ALA A 73 -0.16 -12.03 11.51
N ILE A 74 -0.57 -10.77 11.49
CA ILE A 74 0.34 -9.61 11.60
C ILE A 74 0.63 -9.31 13.06
N ARG A 75 -0.36 -9.46 13.95
CA ARG A 75 -0.18 -9.26 15.39
C ARG A 75 0.90 -10.20 15.94
N GLU A 76 0.88 -11.46 15.52
CA GLU A 76 1.90 -12.45 15.89
C GLU A 76 3.31 -12.05 15.40
N LEU A 77 3.44 -11.54 14.17
CA LEU A 77 4.73 -11.03 13.66
C LEU A 77 5.28 -9.88 14.49
N ARG A 78 4.39 -9.05 15.05
CA ARG A 78 4.77 -7.90 15.88
C ARG A 78 5.17 -8.27 17.29
N ASP A 79 4.69 -9.40 17.79
CA ASP A 79 5.06 -9.94 19.10
C ASP A 79 6.45 -10.62 19.13
N ASP A 80 7.14 -10.66 17.98
CA ASP A 80 8.51 -11.19 17.84
C ASP A 80 9.50 -10.46 18.78
N PRO A 81 10.26 -11.18 19.63
CA PRO A 81 11.33 -10.61 20.45
C PRO A 81 12.35 -9.75 19.70
N LEU A 82 12.67 -10.06 18.44
CA LEU A 82 13.60 -9.27 17.64
C LEU A 82 13.09 -7.86 17.37
N ARG A 83 11.77 -7.69 17.22
CA ARG A 83 11.17 -6.35 17.04
C ARG A 83 11.19 -5.51 18.29
N ARG A 84 11.18 -6.14 19.47
CA ARG A 84 11.38 -5.43 20.74
C ARG A 84 12.80 -4.90 20.86
N MET A 85 13.78 -5.60 20.28
CA MET A 85 15.19 -5.15 20.27
C MET A 85 15.48 -4.13 19.16
N PHE A 86 14.85 -4.30 18.00
CA PHE A 86 15.02 -3.42 16.84
C PHE A 86 13.66 -2.88 16.43
N SER A 87 13.27 -1.74 17.02
CA SER A 87 11.98 -1.12 16.70
C SER A 87 11.96 -0.71 15.23
N PRO A 88 10.82 -0.88 14.52
CA PRO A 88 10.67 -0.39 13.15
C PRO A 88 10.93 1.11 13.04
N GLN A 89 10.46 1.88 14.03
CA GLN A 89 10.63 3.33 14.07
C GLN A 89 12.11 3.75 14.08
N GLY A 90 12.96 3.06 14.85
CA GLY A 90 14.40 3.30 14.86
C GLY A 90 15.10 2.76 13.60
N THR A 91 14.70 1.58 13.15
CA THR A 91 15.31 0.89 11.99
C THR A 91 15.12 1.66 10.68
N TYR A 92 13.95 2.29 10.50
CA TYR A 92 13.60 3.06 9.30
C TYR A 92 13.61 4.58 9.52
N ALA A 93 14.25 5.07 10.60
CA ALA A 93 14.32 6.50 10.88
C ALA A 93 15.00 7.31 9.76
N SER A 94 15.89 6.68 8.99
CA SER A 94 16.55 7.32 7.85
C SER A 94 15.65 7.47 6.62
N VAL A 95 14.54 6.73 6.55
CA VAL A 95 13.60 6.78 5.42
C VAL A 95 12.74 8.03 5.54
N GLN A 96 12.83 8.92 4.55
CA GLN A 96 12.21 10.24 4.55
C GLN A 96 10.73 10.18 4.13
N LEU A 97 9.93 9.44 4.89
CA LEU A 97 8.51 9.23 4.62
C LEU A 97 7.70 10.53 4.72
N GLU A 98 7.93 11.31 5.77
CA GLU A 98 7.22 12.56 6.01
C GLU A 98 7.51 13.59 4.91
N GLU A 99 8.76 13.68 4.46
CA GLU A 99 9.18 14.55 3.35
C GLU A 99 8.55 14.10 2.02
N SER A 100 8.45 12.79 1.78
CA SER A 100 7.79 12.26 0.57
C SER A 100 6.30 12.61 0.50
N MET A 101 5.68 12.91 1.65
CA MET A 101 4.28 13.31 1.77
C MET A 101 4.09 14.83 1.91
N LYS A 102 5.15 15.65 1.75
CA LYS A 102 5.06 17.10 1.98
C LYS A 102 4.03 17.79 1.09
N ASP A 103 3.92 17.36 -0.16
CA ASP A 103 3.04 17.96 -1.17
C ASP A 103 1.60 17.46 -1.08
N VAL A 104 1.34 16.45 -0.23
CA VAL A 104 -0.01 15.95 0.03
C VAL A 104 -0.72 16.90 1.01
N ALA A 105 -1.90 17.39 0.66
CA ALA A 105 -2.71 18.27 1.50
C ALA A 105 -3.37 17.52 2.67
N LEU A 106 -2.56 17.09 3.63
CA LEU A 106 -2.98 16.41 4.86
C LEU A 106 -2.46 17.15 6.10
N ASP A 107 -3.14 16.96 7.23
CA ASP A 107 -2.68 17.44 8.52
C ASP A 107 -1.30 16.82 8.86
N PRO A 108 -0.33 17.60 9.39
CA PRO A 108 0.97 17.09 9.82
C PRO A 108 0.90 15.88 10.78
N ALA A 109 -0.10 15.84 11.67
CA ALA A 109 -0.31 14.72 12.58
C ALA A 109 -0.70 13.44 11.81
N ILE A 110 -1.53 13.58 10.77
CA ILE A 110 -1.91 12.47 9.88
C ILE A 110 -0.70 11.99 9.08
N LYS A 111 0.14 12.89 8.56
CA LYS A 111 1.38 12.52 7.85
C LYS A 111 2.35 11.76 8.75
N THR A 112 2.50 12.20 9.99
CA THR A 112 3.36 11.53 10.98
C THR A 112 2.80 10.13 11.30
N ALA A 113 1.49 10.02 11.54
CA ALA A 113 0.85 8.72 11.78
C ALA A 113 0.99 7.77 10.57
N ALA A 114 0.84 8.29 9.35
CA ALA A 114 1.04 7.51 8.12
C ALA A 114 2.49 7.06 7.96
N ALA A 115 3.48 7.92 8.26
CA ALA A 115 4.88 7.55 8.23
C ALA A 115 5.22 6.46 9.27
N THR A 116 4.70 6.59 10.50
CA THR A 116 4.80 5.54 11.52
C THR A 116 4.25 4.22 11.00
N GLU A 117 3.08 4.24 10.37
CA GLU A 117 2.44 3.04 9.82
C GLU A 117 3.23 2.43 8.66
N PHE A 118 3.78 3.24 7.75
CA PHE A 118 4.63 2.74 6.67
C PHE A 118 5.88 2.04 7.20
N ARG A 119 6.52 2.57 8.26
CA ARG A 119 7.67 1.91 8.90
C ARG A 119 7.29 0.55 9.46
N GLU A 120 6.11 0.45 10.06
CA GLU A 120 5.62 -0.84 10.55
C GLU A 120 5.32 -1.82 9.41
N ILE A 121 4.71 -1.36 8.31
CA ILE A 121 4.48 -2.18 7.12
C ILE A 121 5.81 -2.69 6.56
N PHE A 122 6.84 -1.85 6.45
CA PHE A 122 8.17 -2.30 5.99
C PHE A 122 8.77 -3.38 6.89
N ALA A 123 8.63 -3.26 8.20
CA ALA A 123 9.03 -4.32 9.12
C ALA A 123 8.19 -5.59 8.90
N ASP A 124 6.88 -5.46 8.69
CA ASP A 124 5.94 -6.56 8.48
C ASP A 124 6.25 -7.34 7.19
N LEU A 125 6.72 -6.65 6.14
CA LEU A 125 7.28 -7.28 4.94
C LEU A 125 8.66 -7.93 5.17
N GLY A 126 9.37 -7.55 6.23
CA GLY A 126 10.76 -7.88 6.43
C GLY A 126 11.69 -7.19 5.42
N ALA A 127 11.32 -6.00 4.94
CA ALA A 127 12.11 -5.19 4.03
C ALA A 127 13.34 -4.61 4.74
N SER A 128 14.47 -4.45 4.03
CA SER A 128 15.60 -3.72 4.59
C SER A 128 15.35 -2.19 4.54
N PRO A 129 16.11 -1.37 5.29
CA PRO A 129 16.02 0.08 5.17
C PRO A 129 16.29 0.58 3.75
N GLN A 130 17.17 -0.09 3.02
CA GLN A 130 17.46 0.24 1.62
C GLN A 130 16.26 -0.06 0.71
N ASP A 131 15.57 -1.18 0.91
CA ASP A 131 14.35 -1.49 0.16
C ASP A 131 13.25 -0.46 0.45
N ALA A 132 13.10 -0.04 1.71
CA ALA A 132 12.16 1.01 2.09
C ALA A 132 12.47 2.35 1.40
N HIS A 133 13.75 2.75 1.33
CA HIS A 133 14.18 3.93 0.58
C HIS A 133 13.81 3.84 -0.91
N GLU A 134 14.06 2.70 -1.53
CA GLU A 134 13.74 2.46 -2.95
C GLU A 134 12.23 2.55 -3.20
N LEU A 135 11.40 1.97 -2.32
CA LEU A 135 9.95 2.02 -2.41
C LEU A 135 9.43 3.47 -2.27
N VAL A 136 9.94 4.24 -1.30
CA VAL A 136 9.52 5.64 -1.08
C VAL A 136 9.95 6.55 -2.23
N ALA A 137 11.18 6.37 -2.74
CA ALA A 137 11.67 7.12 -3.90
C ALA A 137 10.81 6.84 -5.14
N THR A 138 10.43 5.58 -5.32
CA THR A 138 9.59 5.14 -6.44
C THR A 138 8.17 5.68 -6.34
N ALA A 139 7.56 5.68 -5.14
CA ALA A 139 6.25 6.27 -4.88
C ALA A 139 6.21 7.78 -5.19
N SER A 140 7.28 8.50 -4.80
CA SER A 140 7.42 9.93 -5.06
C SER A 140 7.44 10.22 -6.57
N ARG A 141 8.07 9.33 -7.37
CA ARG A 141 8.09 9.46 -8.84
C ARG A 141 6.72 9.27 -9.46
N PHE A 142 5.91 8.31 -9.01
CA PHE A 142 4.54 8.13 -9.52
C PHE A 142 3.60 9.27 -9.17
N THR A 143 3.86 9.94 -8.05
CA THR A 143 3.11 11.15 -7.66
C THR A 143 3.41 12.31 -8.61
N ALA A 144 4.67 12.44 -9.07
CA ALA A 144 5.09 13.48 -10.00
C ALA A 144 4.68 13.19 -11.47
N GLU A 145 4.69 11.93 -11.88
CA GLU A 145 4.36 11.49 -13.23
C GLU A 145 3.16 10.53 -13.21
N PRO A 146 1.93 11.02 -13.46
CA PRO A 146 0.74 10.17 -13.38
C PRO A 146 0.79 9.02 -14.39
N MET A 147 0.30 7.86 -13.96
CA MET A 147 0.29 6.62 -14.74
C MET A 147 -0.71 6.73 -15.89
N THR A 148 -0.26 6.49 -17.13
CA THR A 148 -1.16 6.29 -18.29
C THR A 148 -1.42 4.81 -18.52
N THR A 149 -2.50 4.47 -19.24
CA THR A 149 -2.84 3.10 -19.64
C THR A 149 -1.72 2.42 -20.43
N GLU A 150 -1.02 3.17 -21.29
CA GLU A 150 0.09 2.65 -22.09
C GLU A 150 1.31 2.35 -21.22
N ARG A 151 1.60 3.24 -20.25
CA ARG A 151 2.71 3.04 -19.30
C ARG A 151 2.43 1.86 -18.38
N ASP A 152 1.19 1.68 -17.96
CA ASP A 152 0.76 0.54 -17.15
C ASP A 152 0.95 -0.79 -17.89
N ALA A 153 0.54 -0.86 -19.16
CA ALA A 153 0.78 -2.04 -20.00
C ALA A 153 2.29 -2.30 -20.23
N SER A 154 3.07 -1.24 -20.47
CA SER A 154 4.53 -1.34 -20.61
C SER A 154 5.19 -1.84 -19.32
N ASN A 155 4.77 -1.33 -18.17
CA ASN A 155 5.27 -1.75 -16.87
C ASN A 155 4.90 -3.20 -16.57
N THR A 156 3.67 -3.60 -16.89
CA THR A 156 3.21 -4.99 -16.77
C THR A 156 4.15 -5.92 -17.54
N ASN A 157 4.44 -5.65 -18.81
CA ASN A 157 5.37 -6.46 -19.60
C ASN A 157 6.79 -6.48 -19.01
N THR A 158 7.27 -5.33 -18.56
CA THR A 158 8.58 -5.21 -17.91
C THR A 158 8.66 -6.03 -16.62
N ALA A 159 7.58 -6.06 -15.83
CA ALA A 159 7.49 -6.85 -14.60
C ALA A 159 7.56 -8.36 -14.92
N ILE A 160 6.87 -8.82 -15.96
CA ILE A 160 6.95 -10.23 -16.43
C ILE A 160 8.40 -10.57 -16.80
N GLU A 161 9.05 -9.72 -17.60
CA GLU A 161 10.42 -9.94 -18.03
C GLU A 161 11.38 -10.02 -16.84
N LEU A 162 11.27 -9.09 -15.89
CA LEU A 162 12.09 -9.09 -14.68
C LEU A 162 11.84 -10.31 -13.79
N LEU A 163 10.58 -10.70 -13.60
CA LEU A 163 10.24 -11.91 -12.83
C LEU A 163 10.79 -13.17 -13.50
N ASN A 164 10.69 -13.28 -14.83
CA ASN A 164 11.25 -14.41 -15.57
C ASN A 164 12.78 -14.41 -15.56
N GLN A 165 13.42 -13.24 -15.64
CA GLN A 165 14.88 -13.13 -15.54
C GLN A 165 15.38 -13.55 -14.16
N HIS A 166 14.66 -13.19 -13.09
CA HIS A 166 15.08 -13.44 -11.72
C HIS A 166 14.73 -14.86 -11.23
N PHE A 167 13.52 -15.33 -11.52
CA PHE A 167 13.00 -16.61 -11.00
C PHE A 167 12.94 -17.73 -12.05
N GLY A 168 13.13 -17.43 -13.34
CA GLY A 168 13.03 -18.41 -14.41
C GLY A 168 11.67 -19.11 -14.41
N ASN A 169 11.68 -20.44 -14.37
CA ASN A 169 10.48 -21.27 -14.36
C ASN A 169 9.57 -21.03 -13.12
N ASP A 170 10.12 -20.48 -12.04
CA ASP A 170 9.38 -20.23 -10.80
C ASP A 170 8.67 -18.86 -10.78
N ALA A 171 8.80 -18.04 -11.83
CA ALA A 171 8.25 -16.68 -11.86
C ALA A 171 6.76 -16.60 -11.52
N LYS A 172 5.95 -17.54 -12.02
CA LYS A 172 4.51 -17.60 -11.72
C LYS A 172 4.26 -17.92 -10.24
N SER A 173 5.04 -18.83 -9.65
CA SER A 173 4.95 -19.16 -8.22
C SER A 173 5.37 -17.99 -7.34
N ALA A 174 6.41 -17.24 -7.76
CA ALA A 174 6.91 -16.09 -7.03
C ALA A 174 5.88 -14.95 -7.02
N LEU A 175 5.17 -14.72 -8.14
CA LEU A 175 4.07 -13.76 -8.13
C LEU A 175 2.91 -14.23 -7.24
N ALA A 176 2.55 -15.51 -7.28
CA ALA A 176 1.49 -16.04 -6.42
C ALA A 176 1.83 -15.87 -4.92
N ASP A 177 3.09 -16.11 -4.54
CA ASP A 177 3.58 -15.85 -3.19
C ASP A 177 3.44 -14.36 -2.82
N ALA A 178 3.78 -13.45 -3.76
CA ALA A 178 3.60 -12.00 -3.59
C ALA A 178 2.13 -11.64 -3.34
N GLN A 179 1.20 -12.18 -4.14
CA GLN A 179 -0.22 -11.94 -3.98
C GLN A 179 -0.74 -12.44 -2.64
N GLN A 180 -0.30 -13.63 -2.20
CA GLN A 180 -0.70 -14.19 -0.91
C GLN A 180 -0.19 -13.31 0.24
N MET A 181 1.03 -12.79 0.14
CA MET A 181 1.57 -11.84 1.12
C MET A 181 0.73 -10.56 1.20
N ILE A 182 0.34 -10.00 0.05
CA ILE A 182 -0.47 -8.78 0.02
C ILE A 182 -1.88 -9.02 0.54
N ALA A 183 -2.49 -10.17 0.19
CA ALA A 183 -3.80 -10.55 0.69
C ALA A 183 -3.83 -10.77 2.21
N ARG A 184 -2.70 -11.16 2.82
CA ARG A 184 -2.56 -11.32 4.27
C ARG A 184 -2.56 -9.98 5.02
N ASP A 185 -2.14 -8.89 4.37
CA ASP A 185 -2.08 -7.56 4.99
C ASP A 185 -2.86 -6.51 4.18
N PRO A 186 -4.11 -6.20 4.55
CA PRO A 186 -4.91 -5.17 3.90
C PRO A 186 -4.29 -3.77 3.92
N ARG A 187 -3.32 -3.51 4.80
CA ARG A 187 -2.64 -2.21 4.91
C ARG A 187 -1.52 -2.11 3.88
N LEU A 188 -0.83 -3.22 3.61
CA LEU A 188 0.09 -3.33 2.48
C LEU A 188 -0.65 -3.11 1.16
N SER A 189 -1.80 -3.75 0.96
CA SER A 189 -2.63 -3.52 -0.24
C SER A 189 -2.96 -2.03 -0.39
N ARG A 190 -3.51 -1.41 0.67
CA ARG A 190 -3.83 0.02 0.67
C ARG A 190 -2.63 0.92 0.38
N MET A 191 -1.46 0.59 0.95
CA MET A 191 -0.22 1.30 0.67
C MET A 191 0.13 1.24 -0.82
N LEU A 192 0.13 0.04 -1.42
CA LEU A 192 0.47 -0.15 -2.84
C LEU A 192 -0.53 0.55 -3.76
N ASP A 193 -1.80 0.58 -3.38
CA ASP A 193 -2.85 1.23 -4.14
C ASP A 193 -2.70 2.76 -4.11
N GLN A 194 -2.55 3.33 -2.91
CA GLN A 194 -2.44 4.78 -2.72
C GLN A 194 -1.14 5.35 -3.31
N SER A 195 -0.04 4.61 -3.20
CA SER A 195 1.26 5.01 -3.74
C SER A 195 1.44 4.65 -5.22
N ARG A 196 0.48 3.91 -5.81
CA ARG A 196 0.54 3.31 -7.14
C ARG A 196 1.76 2.41 -7.37
N LEU A 197 2.45 1.99 -6.31
CA LEU A 197 3.62 1.12 -6.34
C LEU A 197 3.31 -0.28 -6.88
N GLY A 198 2.05 -0.71 -6.81
CA GLY A 198 1.61 -1.99 -7.39
C GLY A 198 1.88 -2.14 -8.88
N ASN A 199 2.01 -1.03 -9.62
CA ASN A 199 2.23 -1.01 -11.06
C ASN A 199 3.70 -0.85 -11.45
N ASP A 200 4.61 -0.78 -10.49
CA ASP A 200 6.04 -0.62 -10.75
C ASP A 200 6.75 -1.96 -10.92
N PRO A 201 7.48 -2.18 -12.03
CA PRO A 201 8.12 -3.47 -12.29
C PRO A 201 9.13 -3.88 -11.21
N GLN A 202 9.90 -2.93 -10.67
CA GLN A 202 10.90 -3.19 -9.63
C GLN A 202 10.23 -3.50 -8.31
N THR A 203 9.16 -2.79 -7.96
CA THR A 203 8.39 -3.03 -6.75
C THR A 203 7.71 -4.40 -6.79
N VAL A 204 7.10 -4.79 -7.91
CA VAL A 204 6.51 -6.13 -8.08
C VAL A 204 7.58 -7.21 -7.90
N LEU A 205 8.75 -7.05 -8.53
CA LEU A 205 9.87 -7.98 -8.34
C LEU A 205 10.31 -8.05 -6.86
N LYS A 206 10.45 -6.89 -6.22
CA LYS A 206 10.90 -6.80 -4.81
C LYS A 206 9.90 -7.47 -3.87
N ILE A 207 8.61 -7.23 -4.03
CA ILE A 207 7.58 -7.87 -3.19
C ILE A 207 7.59 -9.38 -3.41
N ALA A 208 7.79 -9.85 -4.65
CA ALA A 208 7.93 -11.29 -4.92
C ALA A 208 9.18 -11.90 -4.24
N GLN A 209 10.32 -11.19 -4.25
CA GLN A 209 11.51 -11.60 -3.51
C GLN A 209 11.26 -11.67 -2.00
N LEU A 210 10.62 -10.63 -1.44
CA LEU A 210 10.29 -10.56 -0.01
C LEU A 210 9.30 -11.67 0.38
N ALA A 211 8.28 -11.91 -0.43
CA ALA A 211 7.30 -12.98 -0.22
C ALA A 211 7.94 -14.38 -0.21
N ARG A 212 8.81 -14.66 -1.20
CA ARG A 212 9.59 -15.90 -1.22
C ARG A 212 10.48 -16.02 0.03
N SER A 213 11.16 -14.95 0.42
CA SER A 213 12.03 -14.95 1.60
C SER A 213 11.26 -15.18 2.90
N ALA A 214 10.05 -14.62 3.01
CA ALA A 214 9.19 -14.77 4.18
C ALA A 214 8.67 -16.22 4.27
N LYS A 215 8.25 -16.79 3.14
CA LYS A 215 7.82 -18.19 3.05
C LYS A 215 8.91 -19.20 3.40
N MET A 216 10.17 -18.89 3.11
CA MET A 216 11.30 -19.76 3.49
C MET A 216 11.71 -19.65 4.96
N ARG A 217 11.26 -18.60 5.66
CA ARG A 217 11.56 -18.35 7.08
C ARG A 217 10.50 -18.91 8.04
N GLY A 218 9.31 -19.27 7.53
CA GLY A 218 8.21 -19.90 8.28
C GLY A 218 7.88 -21.28 7.74
#